data_AF-A0AAI9V3C2-F1
#
_entry.id   AF-A0AAI9V3C2-F1
#
_cell.length_a   1.000
_cell.length_b   1.000
_cell.length_c   1.000
_cell.angle_alpha   90.00
_cell.angle_beta   90.00
_cell.angle_gamma   90.00
#
_symmetry.space_group_name_H-M   'P 1'
#
loop_
_entity.id
_entity.type
_entity.pdbx_description
1 polymer ?
#
loop_
_entity_poly.entity_id
_entity_poly.type
_entity_poly.pdbx_seq_one_letter_code
_entity_poly.pdbx_strand_id
1 'polypeptide(L)'
;MGCNEDQSVEKQEEVEKQPHRPGSDRAKQPTECSTTSALSGPQVARRLTLDGLIPEIQLQVLRNPSDLDNLHAAIYVSPTLHKCYLSARRGLLYHHLGRTFRSHRIFVDAFAAHKLGILRESTSEDKLKLLEEFMDSYLNLQSDPESFRAACTVDDLAGIARFYSSIVRSALLWLWRQWGRQDVEAEDCSGFSATGRICMIRGLYHFETWCSYHGLGSITARLLPTTTNADMLRFLNKYLQPWEIEELSCIYCEIRTYYRMILCYPSGIVSCTNPDTHFKLVYQDLSTSNVFDVSEEPPSPAYDCFCEALVTRGLERFSTIRNCEMLSP
;
A
#
# COMPACT_ATOMS: atom_id res chain seq x y z
N MET A 1 -20.28 -24.94 -55.22
CA MET A 1 -21.67 -25.13 -55.71
C MET A 1 -22.53 -24.16 -54.93
N GLY A 2 -23.30 -23.30 -55.60
CA GLY A 2 -23.90 -22.10 -55.00
C GLY A 2 -22.86 -20.98 -54.79
N CYS A 3 -23.09 -19.70 -55.06
CA CYS A 3 -24.30 -18.96 -55.50
C CYS A 3 -25.50 -19.03 -54.51
N ASN A 4 -26.26 -17.97 -54.22
CA ASN A 4 -26.18 -16.54 -54.54
C ASN A 4 -27.03 -15.78 -53.46
N GLU A 5 -27.38 -14.47 -53.48
CA GLU A 5 -27.39 -13.43 -54.54
C GLU A 5 -27.19 -12.01 -53.93
N ASP A 6 -27.52 -10.96 -54.70
CA ASP A 6 -27.33 -9.52 -54.42
C ASP A 6 -28.24 -8.87 -53.36
N GLN A 7 -27.85 -7.67 -52.89
CA GLN A 7 -28.69 -6.48 -53.08
C GLN A 7 -27.87 -5.18 -53.17
N SER A 8 -28.44 -4.15 -53.83
CA SER A 8 -27.80 -2.89 -54.24
C SER A 8 -28.72 -1.69 -53.97
N VAL A 9 -28.34 -0.48 -54.44
CA VAL A 9 -29.12 0.78 -54.41
C VAL A 9 -29.04 1.47 -53.01
N GLU A 10 -28.90 2.80 -52.86
CA GLU A 10 -29.16 3.94 -53.78
C GLU A 10 -28.07 5.04 -53.79
N LYS A 11 -28.12 5.91 -54.82
CA LYS A 11 -27.39 7.19 -54.93
C LYS A 11 -28.39 8.36 -54.79
N GLN A 12 -28.00 9.47 -54.17
CA GLN A 12 -28.59 10.78 -54.43
C GLN A 12 -27.52 11.88 -54.51
N GLU A 13 -27.83 12.96 -55.23
CA GLU A 13 -26.87 13.94 -55.77
C GLU A 13 -27.58 15.28 -56.02
N GLU A 14 -27.17 16.37 -55.34
CA GLU A 14 -27.47 17.80 -55.60
C GLU A 14 -26.58 18.64 -54.61
N VAL A 15 -25.86 19.73 -54.90
CA VAL A 15 -26.08 20.93 -55.77
C VAL A 15 -27.14 21.86 -55.14
N GLU A 16 -26.96 23.16 -54.86
CA GLU A 16 -25.93 24.20 -55.16
C GLU A 16 -25.68 25.06 -53.86
N LYS A 17 -25.12 26.29 -53.72
CA LYS A 17 -24.59 27.39 -54.57
C LYS A 17 -23.61 28.28 -53.74
N GLN A 18 -22.90 29.21 -54.39
CA GLN A 18 -22.29 30.41 -53.77
C GLN A 18 -22.71 31.69 -54.51
N PRO A 19 -22.65 32.87 -53.87
CA PRO A 19 -22.33 34.12 -54.57
C PRO A 19 -21.23 34.97 -53.88
N HIS A 20 -20.75 36.00 -54.61
CA HIS A 20 -19.51 36.74 -54.31
C HIS A 20 -19.67 38.04 -53.47
N ARG A 21 -18.51 38.51 -52.96
CA ARG A 21 -18.12 39.90 -52.60
C ARG A 21 -18.25 40.88 -53.82
N PRO A 22 -18.06 42.23 -53.75
CA PRO A 22 -17.19 43.00 -52.81
C PRO A 22 -17.58 44.46 -52.41
N GLY A 23 -16.70 45.13 -51.65
CA GLY A 23 -16.63 46.61 -51.42
C GLY A 23 -17.38 47.14 -50.18
N SER A 24 -17.07 48.32 -49.61
CA SER A 24 -15.83 49.13 -49.64
C SER A 24 -15.80 50.13 -48.45
N ASP A 25 -14.64 50.77 -48.23
CA ASP A 25 -14.41 52.04 -47.52
C ASP A 25 -14.85 52.27 -46.04
N ARG A 26 -13.89 52.04 -45.13
CA ARG A 26 -13.12 53.12 -44.46
C ARG A 26 -13.89 54.28 -43.79
N ALA A 27 -14.07 54.21 -42.48
CA ALA A 27 -14.15 55.38 -41.58
C ALA A 27 -13.24 55.18 -40.35
N LYS A 28 -12.70 56.27 -39.78
CA LYS A 28 -11.85 56.27 -38.58
C LYS A 28 -12.60 56.86 -37.39
N GLN A 29 -12.47 56.27 -36.21
CA GLN A 29 -12.51 57.02 -34.94
C GLN A 29 -11.86 56.19 -33.81
N PRO A 30 -10.82 56.71 -33.13
CA PRO A 30 -10.37 56.16 -31.85
C PRO A 30 -11.10 56.89 -30.71
N THR A 31 -11.74 56.14 -29.81
CA THR A 31 -12.27 56.67 -28.54
C THR A 31 -11.57 55.95 -27.40
N GLU A 32 -11.01 56.73 -26.48
CA GLU A 32 -10.11 56.25 -25.43
C GLU A 32 -10.88 55.49 -24.33
N CYS A 33 -10.46 54.27 -23.99
CA CYS A 33 -11.02 53.48 -22.90
C CYS A 33 -10.02 53.39 -21.73
N SER A 34 -9.73 54.54 -21.13
CA SER A 34 -8.70 54.71 -20.09
C SER A 34 -9.20 54.33 -18.69
N THR A 35 -9.46 53.03 -18.46
CA THR A 35 -9.72 52.48 -17.10
C THR A 35 -8.95 51.19 -16.85
N THR A 36 -7.65 51.17 -17.13
CA THR A 36 -6.74 50.08 -16.75
C THR A 36 -6.49 50.11 -15.23
N SER A 37 -7.49 49.70 -14.44
CA SER A 37 -7.40 49.68 -12.97
C SER A 37 -6.33 48.68 -12.53
N ALA A 38 -5.20 49.19 -12.03
CA ALA A 38 -4.03 48.37 -11.72
C ALA A 38 -4.28 47.48 -10.48
N LEU A 39 -4.33 46.15 -10.69
CA LEU A 39 -4.36 45.19 -9.58
C LEU A 39 -3.04 45.26 -8.81
N SER A 40 -3.07 45.88 -7.63
CA SER A 40 -1.87 46.09 -6.82
C SER A 40 -1.36 44.82 -6.14
N GLY A 41 -0.04 44.59 -6.27
CA GLY A 41 0.84 43.71 -5.48
C GLY A 41 0.21 42.47 -4.83
N PRO A 42 -0.29 42.53 -3.58
CA PRO A 42 -0.47 41.34 -2.74
C PRO A 42 -1.53 40.36 -3.24
N GLN A 43 -2.59 40.84 -3.90
CA GLN A 43 -3.64 39.96 -4.40
C GLN A 43 -3.24 39.19 -5.67
N VAL A 44 -2.38 39.77 -6.52
CA VAL A 44 -1.86 39.06 -7.69
C VAL A 44 -0.90 37.96 -7.25
N ALA A 45 -0.02 38.25 -6.29
CA ALA A 45 0.87 37.26 -5.70
C ALA A 45 0.10 36.06 -5.09
N ARG A 46 -0.96 36.32 -4.30
CA ARG A 46 -1.82 35.25 -3.77
C ARG A 46 -2.51 34.41 -4.85
N ARG A 47 -2.89 35.00 -5.99
CA ARG A 47 -3.49 34.26 -7.13
C ARG A 47 -2.48 33.41 -7.90
N LEU A 48 -1.17 33.58 -7.66
CA LEU A 48 -0.09 32.77 -8.26
C LEU A 48 0.44 31.68 -7.31
N THR A 49 0.15 31.76 -6.00
CA THR A 49 0.41 30.66 -5.06
C THR A 49 -0.65 29.55 -5.18
N LEU A 50 -0.28 28.30 -4.90
CA LEU A 50 -1.21 27.15 -4.81
C LEU A 50 -2.46 27.45 -3.97
N ASP A 51 -2.27 28.22 -2.89
CA ASP A 51 -3.31 28.61 -1.94
C ASP A 51 -4.39 29.54 -2.54
N GLY A 52 -4.15 30.15 -3.70
CA GLY A 52 -5.11 30.97 -4.44
C GLY A 52 -5.88 30.24 -5.55
N LEU A 53 -5.60 28.96 -5.79
CA LEU A 53 -6.30 28.15 -6.78
C LEU A 53 -7.75 27.86 -6.35
N ILE A 54 -8.68 27.75 -7.31
CA ILE A 54 -10.05 27.30 -7.02
C ILE A 54 -10.08 25.81 -6.62
N PRO A 55 -11.07 25.35 -5.82
CA PRO A 55 -11.10 23.99 -5.26
C PRO A 55 -11.02 22.88 -6.31
N GLU A 56 -11.54 23.11 -7.51
CA GLU A 56 -11.53 22.17 -8.63
C GLU A 56 -10.10 21.95 -9.13
N ILE A 57 -9.29 23.01 -9.23
CA ILE A 57 -7.88 22.92 -9.63
C ILE A 57 -7.05 22.33 -8.48
N GLN A 58 -7.31 22.72 -7.22
CA GLN A 58 -6.69 22.08 -6.05
C GLN A 58 -6.92 20.55 -6.05
N LEU A 59 -8.14 20.11 -6.38
CA LEU A 59 -8.47 18.68 -6.45
C LEU A 59 -7.74 17.96 -7.59
N GLN A 60 -7.55 18.59 -8.76
CA GLN A 60 -6.74 18.00 -9.84
C GLN A 60 -5.25 17.95 -9.46
N VAL A 61 -4.72 19.01 -8.83
CA VAL A 61 -3.35 19.01 -8.27
C VAL A 61 -3.16 17.85 -7.28
N LEU A 62 -4.16 17.52 -6.47
CA LEU A 62 -4.12 16.38 -5.54
C LEU A 62 -4.32 15.00 -6.19
N ARG A 63 -4.79 14.93 -7.45
CA ARG A 63 -4.91 13.67 -8.21
C ARG A 63 -3.65 13.35 -9.04
N ASN A 64 -2.90 14.37 -9.43
CA ASN A 64 -1.74 14.22 -10.31
C ASN A 64 -0.53 13.45 -9.74
N PRO A 65 -0.24 13.41 -8.42
CA PRO A 65 0.87 12.63 -7.86
C PRO A 65 0.93 11.19 -8.37
N SER A 66 2.15 10.66 -8.50
CA SER A 66 2.43 9.27 -8.90
C SER A 66 1.97 8.24 -7.86
N ASP A 67 2.00 8.64 -6.58
CA ASP A 67 1.99 7.79 -5.40
C ASP A 67 1.49 8.55 -4.15
N LEU A 68 1.40 7.85 -3.03
CA LEU A 68 0.91 8.36 -1.75
C LEU A 68 1.91 9.27 -1.02
N ASP A 69 3.21 9.15 -1.28
CA ASP A 69 4.24 9.92 -0.57
C ASP A 69 4.34 11.33 -1.17
N ASN A 70 4.26 11.44 -2.50
CA ASN A 70 4.10 12.71 -3.20
C ASN A 70 2.75 13.39 -2.88
N LEU A 71 1.67 12.63 -2.69
CA LEU A 71 0.42 13.17 -2.15
C LEU A 71 0.62 13.73 -0.73
N HIS A 72 1.30 12.97 0.15
CA HIS A 72 1.55 13.37 1.53
C HIS A 72 2.39 14.66 1.61
N ALA A 73 3.44 14.78 0.77
CA ALA A 73 4.22 16.01 0.65
C ALA A 73 3.36 17.22 0.23
N ALA A 74 2.48 17.05 -0.77
CA ALA A 74 1.61 18.13 -1.24
C ALA A 74 0.63 18.65 -0.17
N ILE A 75 0.02 17.76 0.62
CA ILE A 75 -0.91 18.14 1.71
C ILE A 75 -0.20 18.63 2.99
N TYR A 76 1.11 18.38 3.11
CA TYR A 76 1.93 18.90 4.20
C TYR A 76 2.40 20.33 3.92
N VAL A 77 2.76 20.64 2.67
CA VAL A 77 3.31 21.94 2.26
C VAL A 77 2.24 23.05 2.13
N SER A 78 1.00 22.72 1.75
CA SER A 78 -0.09 23.71 1.59
C SER A 78 -1.29 23.43 2.50
N PRO A 79 -1.63 24.36 3.43
CA PRO A 79 -2.83 24.24 4.28
C PRO A 79 -4.17 24.33 3.53
N THR A 80 -4.20 24.86 2.29
CA THR A 80 -5.42 24.82 1.46
C THR A 80 -5.57 23.48 0.77
N LEU A 81 -4.48 22.91 0.22
CA LEU A 81 -4.47 21.54 -0.29
C LEU A 81 -4.83 20.54 0.81
N HIS A 82 -4.37 20.76 2.05
CA HIS A 82 -4.80 19.95 3.19
C HIS A 82 -6.33 19.98 3.39
N LYS A 83 -6.95 21.16 3.33
CA LYS A 83 -8.42 21.30 3.45
C LYS A 83 -9.17 20.67 2.27
N CYS A 84 -8.68 20.86 1.04
CA CYS A 84 -9.22 20.22 -0.15
C CYS A 84 -9.11 18.68 -0.06
N TYR A 85 -7.96 18.18 0.42
CA TYR A 85 -7.74 16.76 0.70
C TYR A 85 -8.73 16.23 1.74
N LEU A 86 -8.95 16.90 2.87
CA LEU A 86 -9.93 16.46 3.87
C LEU A 86 -11.35 16.36 3.29
N SER A 87 -11.79 17.36 2.51
CA SER A 87 -13.10 17.35 1.85
C SER A 87 -13.25 16.24 0.79
N ALA A 88 -12.16 15.83 0.13
CA ALA A 88 -12.15 14.82 -0.94
C ALA A 88 -11.50 13.48 -0.53
N ARG A 89 -11.21 13.29 0.77
CA ARG A 89 -10.26 12.29 1.29
C ARG A 89 -10.51 10.87 0.81
N ARG A 90 -11.77 10.43 0.84
CA ARG A 90 -12.21 9.10 0.37
C ARG A 90 -11.83 8.87 -1.10
N GLY A 91 -12.19 9.83 -1.97
CA GLY A 91 -11.96 9.72 -3.41
C GLY A 91 -10.47 9.81 -3.79
N LEU A 92 -9.70 10.66 -3.09
CA LEU A 92 -8.26 10.78 -3.30
C LEU A 92 -7.49 9.54 -2.86
N LEU A 93 -7.79 9.00 -1.67
CA LEU A 93 -7.17 7.75 -1.19
C LEU A 93 -7.52 6.57 -2.11
N TYR A 94 -8.79 6.44 -2.52
CA TYR A 94 -9.20 5.37 -3.45
C TYR A 94 -8.53 5.52 -4.83
N HIS A 95 -8.31 6.75 -5.32
CA HIS A 95 -7.60 7.00 -6.58
C HIS A 95 -6.13 6.54 -6.51
N HIS A 96 -5.39 6.98 -5.48
CA HIS A 96 -3.95 6.69 -5.36
C HIS A 96 -3.66 5.24 -4.97
N LEU A 97 -4.45 4.66 -4.06
CA LEU A 97 -4.44 3.21 -3.82
C LEU A 97 -4.84 2.45 -5.09
N GLY A 98 -5.80 2.94 -5.87
CA GLY A 98 -6.25 2.31 -7.12
C GLY A 98 -5.16 2.23 -8.20
N ARG A 99 -4.36 3.29 -8.37
CA ARG A 99 -3.19 3.30 -9.27
C ARG A 99 -2.11 2.29 -8.85
N THR A 100 -2.00 2.07 -7.54
CA THR A 100 -1.02 1.19 -6.88
C THR A 100 -1.44 -0.28 -6.96
N PHE A 101 -2.65 -0.60 -6.48
CA PHE A 101 -3.18 -1.96 -6.34
C PHE A 101 -3.76 -2.53 -7.64
N ARG A 102 -4.35 -1.68 -8.48
CA ARG A 102 -4.92 -2.01 -9.81
C ARG A 102 -6.02 -3.08 -9.85
N SER A 103 -6.40 -3.65 -8.71
CA SER A 103 -7.39 -4.73 -8.57
C SER A 103 -8.25 -4.51 -7.32
N HIS A 104 -9.55 -4.79 -7.44
CA HIS A 104 -10.47 -4.80 -6.29
C HIS A 104 -10.00 -5.75 -5.20
N ARG A 105 -9.48 -6.93 -5.56
CA ARG A 105 -9.12 -7.97 -4.59
C ARG A 105 -8.08 -7.47 -3.58
N ILE A 106 -7.04 -6.76 -4.05
CA ILE A 106 -5.98 -6.21 -3.20
C ILE A 106 -6.49 -5.10 -2.26
N PHE A 107 -7.54 -4.35 -2.63
CA PHE A 107 -8.19 -3.44 -1.67
C PHE A 107 -8.82 -4.21 -0.50
N VAL A 108 -9.42 -5.37 -0.78
CA VAL A 108 -10.05 -6.23 0.24
C VAL A 108 -9.00 -6.95 1.07
N ASP A 109 -7.92 -7.43 0.44
CA ASP A 109 -6.77 -8.04 1.13
C ASP A 109 -6.09 -7.05 2.07
N ALA A 110 -5.88 -5.80 1.62
CA ALA A 110 -5.33 -4.72 2.43
C ALA A 110 -6.27 -4.29 3.57
N PHE A 111 -7.59 -4.29 3.32
CA PHE A 111 -8.61 -4.02 4.33
C PHE A 111 -8.69 -5.13 5.38
N ALA A 112 -8.54 -6.40 4.98
CA ALA A 112 -8.45 -7.52 5.92
C ALA A 112 -7.20 -7.39 6.80
N ALA A 113 -6.02 -7.20 6.21
CA ALA A 113 -4.80 -6.93 6.98
C ALA A 113 -4.97 -5.77 7.97
N HIS A 114 -5.60 -4.67 7.55
CA HIS A 114 -5.84 -3.52 8.42
C HIS A 114 -6.84 -3.80 9.57
N LYS A 115 -8.00 -4.40 9.27
CA LYS A 115 -9.02 -4.73 10.30
C LYS A 115 -8.54 -5.78 11.27
N LEU A 116 -7.89 -6.84 10.77
CA LEU A 116 -7.32 -7.89 11.60
C LEU A 116 -6.15 -7.37 12.44
N GLY A 117 -5.34 -6.43 11.93
CA GLY A 117 -4.30 -5.75 12.70
C GLY A 117 -4.87 -4.98 13.92
N ILE A 118 -5.95 -4.21 13.73
CA ILE A 118 -6.65 -3.55 14.83
C ILE A 118 -7.21 -4.59 15.84
N LEU A 119 -7.78 -5.70 15.34
CA LEU A 119 -8.26 -6.79 16.20
C LEU A 119 -7.12 -7.54 16.91
N ARG A 120 -5.92 -7.62 16.33
CA ARG A 120 -4.72 -8.21 16.96
C ARG A 120 -4.32 -7.42 18.20
N GLU A 121 -4.41 -6.10 18.17
CA GLU A 121 -4.10 -5.20 19.30
C GLU A 121 -5.21 -5.12 20.34
N SER A 122 -6.45 -5.47 19.97
CA SER A 122 -7.60 -5.45 20.90
C SER A 122 -7.40 -6.38 22.10
N THR A 123 -7.73 -5.86 23.29
CA THR A 123 -7.78 -6.61 24.56
C THR A 123 -9.17 -7.15 24.88
N SER A 124 -10.10 -7.16 23.91
CA SER A 124 -11.46 -7.67 24.10
C SER A 124 -11.49 -9.19 24.27
N GLU A 125 -12.32 -9.68 25.20
CA GLU A 125 -12.57 -11.12 25.39
C GLU A 125 -13.26 -11.73 24.15
N ASP A 126 -14.12 -10.96 23.47
CA ASP A 126 -14.80 -11.36 22.21
C ASP A 126 -13.89 -11.38 20.97
N LYS A 127 -12.59 -11.09 21.12
CA LYS A 127 -11.66 -10.93 19.98
C LYS A 127 -11.69 -12.10 18.98
N LEU A 128 -11.70 -13.35 19.45
CA LEU A 128 -11.74 -14.52 18.55
C LEU A 128 -13.03 -14.56 17.72
N LYS A 129 -14.17 -14.30 18.36
CA LYS A 129 -15.49 -14.23 17.71
C LYS A 129 -15.55 -13.10 16.68
N LEU A 130 -14.97 -11.93 16.97
CA LEU A 130 -14.87 -10.81 16.04
C LEU A 130 -13.94 -11.10 14.84
N LEU A 131 -12.86 -11.87 15.05
CA LEU A 131 -11.97 -12.34 13.98
C LEU A 131 -12.70 -13.33 13.05
N GLU A 132 -13.46 -14.27 13.61
CA GLU A 132 -14.25 -15.25 12.85
C GLU A 132 -15.40 -14.57 12.07
N GLU A 133 -16.19 -13.70 12.72
CA GLU A 133 -17.27 -12.92 12.09
C GLU A 133 -16.74 -12.05 10.93
N PHE A 134 -15.57 -11.42 11.11
CA PHE A 134 -14.93 -10.69 10.01
C PHE A 134 -14.50 -11.61 8.87
N MET A 135 -13.83 -12.72 9.17
CA MET A 135 -13.33 -13.63 8.15
C MET A 135 -14.42 -14.41 7.41
N ASP A 136 -15.61 -14.60 7.99
CA ASP A 136 -16.77 -15.10 7.23
C ASP A 136 -17.39 -14.04 6.31
N SER A 137 -17.25 -12.75 6.63
CA SER A 137 -17.63 -11.66 5.70
C SER A 137 -16.64 -11.47 4.53
N TYR A 138 -15.36 -11.83 4.73
CA TYR A 138 -14.25 -11.52 3.81
C TYR A 138 -14.46 -12.02 2.37
N LEU A 139 -15.01 -13.23 2.17
CA LEU A 139 -15.28 -13.77 0.83
C LEU A 139 -16.38 -12.98 0.09
N ASN A 140 -17.35 -12.43 0.81
CA ASN A 140 -18.38 -11.56 0.24
C ASN A 140 -17.77 -10.21 -0.17
N LEU A 141 -16.87 -9.64 0.65
CA LEU A 141 -16.14 -8.41 0.31
C LEU A 141 -15.23 -8.59 -0.91
N GLN A 142 -14.58 -9.76 -1.07
CA GLN A 142 -13.80 -10.07 -2.28
C GLN A 142 -14.68 -10.16 -3.53
N SER A 143 -15.92 -10.65 -3.38
CA SER A 143 -16.84 -10.92 -4.50
C SER A 143 -17.67 -9.69 -4.92
N ASP A 144 -18.05 -8.83 -3.98
CA ASP A 144 -18.88 -7.64 -4.23
C ASP A 144 -18.16 -6.31 -3.88
N PRO A 145 -17.82 -5.49 -4.88
CA PRO A 145 -17.26 -4.16 -4.68
C PRO A 145 -18.17 -3.19 -3.91
N GLU A 146 -19.50 -3.32 -3.96
CA GLU A 146 -20.39 -2.40 -3.26
C GLU A 146 -20.52 -2.75 -1.77
N SER A 147 -20.57 -4.04 -1.40
CA SER A 147 -20.38 -4.49 0.00
C SER A 147 -19.07 -3.98 0.59
N PHE A 148 -17.96 -4.04 -0.18
CA PHE A 148 -16.70 -3.44 0.24
C PHE A 148 -16.78 -1.91 0.40
N ARG A 149 -17.42 -1.20 -0.55
CA ARG A 149 -17.62 0.26 -0.47
C ARG A 149 -18.51 0.70 0.69
N ALA A 150 -19.43 -0.15 1.15
CA ALA A 150 -20.24 0.06 2.34
C ALA A 150 -19.43 -0.18 3.63
N ALA A 151 -18.65 -1.27 3.68
CA ALA A 151 -17.89 -1.66 4.87
C ALA A 151 -16.62 -0.84 5.13
N CYS A 152 -15.93 -0.39 4.07
CA CYS A 152 -14.64 0.28 4.18
C CYS A 152 -14.82 1.79 4.39
N THR A 153 -14.43 2.30 5.56
CA THR A 153 -14.58 3.73 5.93
C THR A 153 -13.50 4.63 5.31
N VAL A 154 -13.50 5.94 5.63
CA VAL A 154 -12.46 6.87 5.18
C VAL A 154 -11.16 6.68 5.96
N ASP A 155 -11.25 6.35 7.24
CA ASP A 155 -10.08 6.10 8.08
C ASP A 155 -9.49 4.72 7.86
N ASP A 156 -10.28 3.73 7.44
CA ASP A 156 -9.76 2.45 6.94
C ASP A 156 -8.87 2.64 5.70
N LEU A 157 -9.32 3.44 4.72
CA LEU A 157 -8.51 3.79 3.55
C LEU A 157 -7.23 4.55 3.95
N ALA A 158 -7.27 5.33 5.02
CA ALA A 158 -6.09 6.05 5.53
C ALA A 158 -5.13 5.14 6.30
N GLY A 159 -5.65 4.15 7.04
CA GLY A 159 -4.86 3.10 7.68
C GLY A 159 -4.15 2.21 6.65
N ILE A 160 -4.88 1.77 5.62
CA ILE A 160 -4.34 1.06 4.46
C ILE A 160 -3.24 1.88 3.78
N ALA A 161 -3.49 3.17 3.48
CA ALA A 161 -2.50 4.04 2.84
C ALA A 161 -1.26 4.28 3.71
N ARG A 162 -1.41 4.43 5.03
CA ARG A 162 -0.30 4.54 5.98
C ARG A 162 0.53 3.26 5.98
N PHE A 163 -0.10 2.12 6.24
CA PHE A 163 0.58 0.82 6.31
C PHE A 163 1.24 0.44 4.98
N TYR A 164 0.63 0.78 3.84
CA TYR A 164 1.26 0.62 2.54
C TYR A 164 2.58 1.40 2.46
N SER A 165 2.54 2.69 2.78
CA SER A 165 3.65 3.61 2.55
C SER A 165 4.81 3.39 3.53
N SER A 166 4.53 3.07 4.79
CA SER A 166 5.56 2.82 5.81
C SER A 166 6.09 1.38 5.85
N ILE A 167 5.22 0.38 5.67
CA ILE A 167 5.55 -1.04 5.85
C ILE A 167 5.63 -1.79 4.52
N VAL A 168 4.54 -1.84 3.74
CA VAL A 168 4.46 -2.71 2.55
C VAL A 168 5.45 -2.26 1.46
N ARG A 169 5.57 -0.96 1.19
CA ARG A 169 6.55 -0.40 0.23
C ARG A 169 7.98 -0.75 0.64
N SER A 170 8.29 -0.59 1.93
CA SER A 170 9.61 -0.88 2.52
C SER A 170 9.97 -2.37 2.45
N ALA A 171 9.00 -3.27 2.63
CA ALA A 171 9.17 -4.71 2.52
C ALA A 171 9.24 -5.19 1.05
N LEU A 172 8.43 -4.62 0.16
CA LEU A 172 8.46 -4.88 -1.28
C LEU A 172 9.83 -4.55 -1.90
N LEU A 173 10.40 -3.39 -1.53
CA LEU A 173 11.75 -2.97 -1.93
C LEU A 173 12.85 -3.89 -1.38
N TRP A 174 12.64 -4.56 -0.25
CA TRP A 174 13.58 -5.54 0.30
C TRP A 174 13.54 -6.87 -0.45
N LEU A 175 12.34 -7.45 -0.59
CA LEU A 175 12.11 -8.70 -1.31
C LEU A 175 12.65 -8.61 -2.74
N TRP A 176 12.46 -7.46 -3.38
CA TRP A 176 13.02 -7.19 -4.69
C TRP A 176 14.55 -7.30 -4.73
N ARG A 177 15.26 -6.74 -3.73
CA ARG A 177 16.72 -6.81 -3.65
C ARG A 177 17.22 -8.23 -3.37
N GLN A 178 16.50 -9.01 -2.57
CA GLN A 178 16.85 -10.43 -2.32
C GLN A 178 16.65 -11.29 -3.57
N TRP A 179 15.49 -11.17 -4.24
CA TRP A 179 15.15 -11.98 -5.41
C TRP A 179 15.82 -11.51 -6.71
N GLY A 180 16.16 -10.22 -6.84
CA GLY A 180 16.70 -9.62 -8.06
C GLY A 180 18.18 -9.89 -8.32
N ARG A 181 19.00 -10.02 -7.27
CA ARG A 181 20.47 -10.25 -7.35
C ARG A 181 21.20 -9.34 -8.37
N GLN A 182 20.81 -8.07 -8.47
CA GLN A 182 21.43 -7.06 -9.32
C GLN A 182 21.49 -5.69 -8.62
N ASP A 183 22.16 -4.72 -9.25
CA ASP A 183 22.77 -3.56 -8.60
C ASP A 183 21.81 -2.61 -7.85
N VAL A 184 22.39 -1.97 -6.83
CA VAL A 184 21.68 -1.32 -5.70
C VAL A 184 20.99 0.00 -6.06
N GLU A 185 21.40 0.63 -7.18
CA GLU A 185 21.12 2.03 -7.54
C GLU A 185 19.67 2.36 -7.90
N ALA A 186 18.82 1.36 -8.13
CA ALA A 186 17.41 1.60 -8.46
C ALA A 186 16.56 1.73 -7.18
N GLU A 187 16.11 2.95 -6.88
CA GLU A 187 15.21 3.22 -5.74
C GLU A 187 13.76 2.74 -5.96
N ASP A 188 13.36 2.61 -7.22
CA ASP A 188 12.00 2.22 -7.64
C ASP A 188 11.90 0.75 -8.03
N CYS A 189 10.79 0.08 -7.68
CA CYS A 189 10.39 -1.25 -8.17
C CYS A 189 10.04 -1.29 -9.69
N SER A 190 10.69 -0.47 -10.51
CA SER A 190 10.50 -0.31 -11.95
C SER A 190 10.89 -1.57 -12.74
N GLY A 191 11.90 -2.32 -12.27
CA GLY A 191 12.33 -3.59 -12.85
C GLY A 191 11.31 -4.73 -12.73
N PHE A 192 10.30 -4.62 -11.87
CA PHE A 192 9.23 -5.62 -11.82
C PHE A 192 8.21 -5.44 -12.94
N SER A 193 7.83 -6.56 -13.56
CA SER A 193 6.58 -6.66 -14.31
C SER A 193 5.40 -6.23 -13.44
N ALA A 194 4.41 -5.57 -14.03
CA ALA A 194 3.25 -5.08 -13.29
C ALA A 194 2.54 -6.22 -12.52
N THR A 195 2.50 -7.41 -13.12
CA THR A 195 1.97 -8.64 -12.49
C THR A 195 2.79 -9.06 -11.27
N GLY A 196 4.13 -9.15 -11.38
CA GLY A 196 4.98 -9.56 -10.25
C GLY A 196 4.83 -8.62 -9.05
N ARG A 197 4.77 -7.31 -9.30
CA ARG A 197 4.53 -6.30 -8.25
C ARG A 197 3.16 -6.47 -7.58
N ILE A 198 2.12 -6.80 -8.35
CA ILE A 198 0.76 -7.08 -7.86
C ILE A 198 0.75 -8.34 -6.98
N CYS A 199 1.36 -9.43 -7.44
CA CYS A 199 1.52 -10.68 -6.68
C CYS A 199 2.23 -10.46 -5.34
N MET A 200 3.30 -9.66 -5.32
CA MET A 200 4.06 -9.40 -4.08
C MET A 200 3.32 -8.48 -3.10
N ILE A 201 2.61 -7.45 -3.59
CA ILE A 201 1.74 -6.63 -2.74
C ILE A 201 0.62 -7.48 -2.14
N ARG A 202 0.02 -8.39 -2.92
CA ARG A 202 -1.00 -9.32 -2.43
C ARG A 202 -0.43 -10.30 -1.40
N GLY A 203 0.67 -10.98 -1.70
CA GLY A 203 1.34 -11.90 -0.77
C GLY A 203 1.75 -11.23 0.55
N LEU A 204 2.22 -9.96 0.51
CA LEU A 204 2.49 -9.18 1.72
C LEU A 204 1.22 -8.92 2.55
N TYR A 205 0.09 -8.59 1.92
CA TYR A 205 -1.18 -8.42 2.64
C TYR A 205 -1.76 -9.74 3.16
N HIS A 206 -1.63 -10.84 2.41
CA HIS A 206 -2.02 -12.18 2.89
C HIS A 206 -1.12 -12.65 4.04
N PHE A 207 0.17 -12.30 4.03
CA PHE A 207 1.08 -12.56 5.15
C PHE A 207 0.71 -11.76 6.40
N GLU A 208 0.40 -10.46 6.27
CA GLU A 208 -0.07 -9.66 7.41
C GLU A 208 -1.44 -10.13 7.93
N THR A 209 -2.34 -10.54 7.03
CA THR A 209 -3.65 -11.15 7.36
C THR A 209 -3.45 -12.44 8.17
N TRP A 210 -2.57 -13.33 7.70
CA TRP A 210 -2.22 -14.58 8.39
C TRP A 210 -1.57 -14.32 9.76
N CYS A 211 -0.60 -13.39 9.84
CA CYS A 211 0.03 -12.96 11.10
C CYS A 211 -0.97 -12.29 12.06
N SER A 212 -1.98 -11.61 11.55
CA SER A 212 -3.01 -10.96 12.38
C SER A 212 -4.07 -11.94 12.89
N TYR A 213 -4.35 -12.99 12.14
CA TYR A 213 -5.35 -14.01 12.48
C TYR A 213 -4.80 -15.16 13.34
N HIS A 214 -3.59 -15.66 13.02
CA HIS A 214 -2.96 -16.81 13.70
C HIS A 214 -1.80 -16.44 14.64
N GLY A 215 -1.28 -15.21 14.56
CA GLY A 215 -0.03 -14.85 15.20
C GLY A 215 -0.12 -14.62 16.72
N LEU A 216 1.00 -14.87 17.40
CA LEU A 216 1.15 -14.55 18.82
C LEU A 216 1.19 -13.02 18.98
N GLY A 217 0.37 -12.50 19.90
CA GLY A 217 0.20 -11.07 20.15
C GLY A 217 1.38 -10.44 20.91
N SER A 218 1.09 -9.85 22.08
CA SER A 218 2.10 -9.27 22.96
C SER A 218 3.28 -10.22 23.20
N ILE A 219 4.48 -9.67 23.42
CA ILE A 219 5.70 -10.41 23.77
C ILE A 219 5.49 -11.31 25.02
N THR A 220 4.56 -10.94 25.90
CA THR A 220 4.18 -11.70 27.10
C THR A 220 3.21 -12.87 26.85
N ALA A 221 2.65 -13.02 25.64
CA ALA A 221 1.91 -14.21 25.25
C ALA A 221 2.90 -15.37 25.06
N ARG A 222 2.61 -16.52 25.68
CA ARG A 222 3.55 -17.66 25.76
C ARG A 222 3.95 -18.16 24.35
N LEU A 223 5.22 -18.51 24.19
CA LEU A 223 5.92 -18.81 22.93
C LEU A 223 5.43 -20.07 22.15
N LEU A 224 4.26 -20.62 22.47
CA LEU A 224 3.67 -21.74 21.73
C LEU A 224 2.55 -21.21 20.83
N PRO A 225 2.64 -21.38 19.49
CA PRO A 225 1.49 -21.21 18.60
C PRO A 225 0.31 -22.07 19.08
N THR A 226 -0.80 -21.44 19.44
CA THR A 226 -2.07 -22.12 19.77
C THR A 226 -2.79 -22.63 18.52
N THR A 227 -2.44 -22.09 17.36
CA THR A 227 -2.90 -22.52 16.03
C THR A 227 -2.28 -23.88 15.69
N THR A 228 -3.09 -24.90 15.38
CA THR A 228 -2.58 -26.17 14.86
C THR A 228 -2.31 -26.10 13.35
N ASN A 229 -1.48 -27.00 12.82
CA ASN A 229 -1.28 -27.14 11.36
C ASN A 229 -2.61 -27.38 10.61
N ALA A 230 -3.60 -28.02 11.24
CA ALA A 230 -4.93 -28.22 10.65
C ALA A 230 -5.74 -26.91 10.59
N ASP A 231 -5.58 -26.01 11.55
CA ASP A 231 -6.20 -24.67 11.51
C ASP A 231 -5.55 -23.78 10.43
N MET A 232 -4.23 -23.85 10.27
CA MET A 232 -3.52 -23.15 9.19
C MET A 232 -4.00 -23.66 7.82
N LEU A 233 -4.02 -24.98 7.62
CA LEU A 233 -4.51 -25.57 6.37
C LEU A 233 -6.00 -25.26 6.13
N ARG A 234 -6.83 -25.18 7.18
CA ARG A 234 -8.22 -24.73 7.07
C ARG A 234 -8.33 -23.28 6.61
N PHE A 235 -7.52 -22.37 7.17
CA PHE A 235 -7.47 -20.96 6.75
C PHE A 235 -7.03 -20.85 5.27
N LEU A 236 -5.89 -21.45 4.92
CA LEU A 236 -5.32 -21.37 3.57
C LEU A 236 -6.31 -21.88 2.51
N ASN A 237 -6.88 -23.07 2.72
CA ASN A 237 -7.82 -23.67 1.76
C ASN A 237 -9.22 -23.03 1.73
N LYS A 238 -9.62 -22.28 2.77
CA LYS A 238 -10.92 -21.57 2.81
C LYS A 238 -10.85 -20.19 2.15
N TYR A 239 -9.71 -19.50 2.25
CA TYR A 239 -9.62 -18.07 1.92
C TYR A 239 -8.68 -17.73 0.76
N LEU A 240 -7.72 -18.59 0.42
CA LEU A 240 -6.71 -18.33 -0.61
C LEU A 240 -6.81 -19.32 -1.77
N GLN A 241 -6.48 -18.85 -2.98
CA GLN A 241 -6.28 -19.72 -4.14
C GLN A 241 -4.86 -20.33 -4.11
N PRO A 242 -4.60 -21.46 -4.80
CA PRO A 242 -3.31 -22.15 -4.72
C PRO A 242 -2.08 -21.27 -5.02
N TRP A 243 -2.16 -20.38 -6.01
CA TRP A 243 -1.10 -19.42 -6.34
C TRP A 243 -0.94 -18.29 -5.30
N GLU A 244 -1.96 -18.04 -4.47
CA GLU A 244 -1.90 -17.05 -3.38
C GLU A 244 -1.31 -17.67 -2.11
N ILE A 245 -1.51 -18.98 -1.92
CA ILE A 245 -0.78 -19.78 -0.93
C ILE A 245 0.71 -19.83 -1.31
N GLU A 246 1.05 -19.95 -2.60
CA GLU A 246 2.43 -19.85 -3.10
C GLU A 246 3.02 -18.45 -2.86
N GLU A 247 2.33 -17.37 -3.25
CA GLU A 247 2.75 -15.99 -2.98
C GLU A 247 3.00 -15.74 -1.49
N LEU A 248 2.06 -16.14 -0.62
CA LEU A 248 2.22 -16.09 0.84
C LEU A 248 3.43 -16.90 1.33
N SER A 249 3.61 -18.12 0.81
CA SER A 249 4.69 -19.02 1.23
C SER A 249 6.07 -18.45 0.87
N CYS A 250 6.22 -17.80 -0.29
CA CYS A 250 7.44 -17.11 -0.67
C CYS A 250 7.78 -15.97 0.31
N ILE A 251 6.80 -15.14 0.68
CA ILE A 251 6.98 -14.04 1.65
C ILE A 251 7.37 -14.59 3.03
N TYR A 252 6.67 -15.61 3.51
CA TYR A 252 6.94 -16.27 4.79
C TYR A 252 8.35 -16.89 4.82
N CYS A 253 8.76 -17.61 3.76
CA CYS A 253 10.07 -18.25 3.68
C CYS A 253 11.23 -17.25 3.69
N GLU A 254 11.13 -16.11 2.98
CA GLU A 254 12.17 -15.07 3.01
C GLU A 254 12.28 -14.42 4.39
N ILE A 255 11.15 -14.02 5.00
CA ILE A 255 11.14 -13.39 6.33
C ILE A 255 11.66 -14.36 7.41
N ARG A 256 11.30 -15.65 7.32
CA ARG A 256 11.82 -16.73 8.18
C ARG A 256 13.32 -16.95 7.99
N THR A 257 13.81 -16.90 6.76
CA THR A 257 15.24 -17.05 6.45
C THR A 257 16.05 -15.88 7.00
N TYR A 258 15.56 -14.65 6.80
CA TYR A 258 16.14 -13.43 7.37
C TYR A 258 16.24 -13.49 8.91
N TYR A 259 15.15 -13.84 9.61
CA TYR A 259 15.21 -14.00 11.06
C TYR A 259 16.16 -15.12 11.50
N ARG A 260 16.19 -16.28 10.81
CA ARG A 260 17.17 -17.33 11.10
C ARG A 260 18.61 -16.85 10.90
N MET A 261 18.91 -16.06 9.86
CA MET A 261 20.25 -15.48 9.68
C MET A 261 20.63 -14.58 10.86
N ILE A 262 19.73 -13.69 11.29
CA ILE A 262 19.95 -12.77 12.42
C ILE A 262 20.19 -13.52 13.73
N LEU A 263 19.40 -14.55 14.02
CA LEU A 263 19.55 -15.35 15.24
C LEU A 263 20.77 -16.29 15.20
N CYS A 264 21.23 -16.69 14.01
CA CYS A 264 22.47 -17.44 13.84
C CYS A 264 23.75 -16.58 13.90
N TYR A 265 23.67 -15.24 13.87
CA TYR A 265 24.84 -14.41 14.16
C TYR A 265 25.11 -14.42 15.68
N PRO A 266 26.21 -15.03 16.16
CA PRO A 266 26.52 -15.03 17.58
C PRO A 266 26.78 -13.60 18.04
N SER A 267 26.44 -13.29 19.29
CA SER A 267 26.42 -11.93 19.87
C SER A 267 27.81 -11.32 20.09
N GLY A 268 28.55 -11.10 19.00
CA GLY A 268 29.89 -10.51 18.95
C GLY A 268 29.87 -9.06 18.46
N ILE A 269 29.71 -8.11 19.39
CA ILE A 269 29.92 -6.67 19.19
C ILE A 269 28.90 -5.99 18.25
N VAL A 270 27.64 -5.90 18.67
CA VAL A 270 26.76 -4.77 18.26
C VAL A 270 26.94 -3.64 19.27
N SER A 271 28.03 -2.88 19.13
CA SER A 271 28.39 -1.80 20.07
C SER A 271 27.69 -0.48 19.72
N CYS A 272 26.35 -0.46 19.78
CA CYS A 272 25.59 0.79 19.67
C CYS A 272 25.94 1.72 20.83
N THR A 273 26.69 2.79 20.56
CA THR A 273 27.23 3.75 21.54
C THR A 273 26.20 4.73 22.10
N ASN A 274 24.90 4.49 21.89
CA ASN A 274 23.81 5.38 22.30
C ASN A 274 22.82 4.63 23.21
N PRO A 275 22.69 5.00 24.51
CA PRO A 275 21.96 4.20 25.50
C PRO A 275 20.43 4.22 25.34
N ASP A 276 19.85 5.17 24.61
CA ASP A 276 18.39 5.39 24.54
C ASP A 276 17.64 4.46 23.55
N THR A 277 18.33 3.54 22.87
CA THR A 277 17.69 2.71 21.82
C THR A 277 16.95 1.48 22.39
N HIS A 278 15.63 1.45 22.19
CA HIS A 278 14.74 0.29 22.41
C HIS A 278 15.28 -1.04 21.84
N PHE A 279 16.11 -0.97 20.79
CA PHE A 279 16.76 -2.14 20.17
C PHE A 279 17.55 -2.98 21.17
N LYS A 280 18.16 -2.37 22.19
CA LYS A 280 18.92 -3.10 23.21
C LYS A 280 18.02 -3.89 24.15
N LEU A 281 16.87 -3.33 24.56
CA LEU A 281 15.84 -4.06 25.31
C LEU A 281 15.31 -5.24 24.50
N VAL A 282 15.00 -5.00 23.21
CA VAL A 282 14.60 -6.06 22.27
C VAL A 282 15.65 -7.16 22.21
N TYR A 283 16.93 -6.85 21.97
CA TYR A 283 17.95 -7.89 21.82
C TYR A 283 18.36 -8.53 23.14
N GLN A 284 18.21 -7.87 24.30
CA GLN A 284 18.50 -8.47 25.61
C GLN A 284 17.40 -9.43 26.08
N ASP A 285 16.12 -9.16 25.80
CA ASP A 285 15.03 -10.13 25.99
C ASP A 285 15.15 -11.34 25.06
N LEU A 286 15.70 -11.14 23.85
CA LEU A 286 15.87 -12.18 22.83
C LEU A 286 17.21 -12.95 22.93
N SER A 287 18.23 -12.40 23.60
CA SER A 287 19.58 -12.99 23.70
C SER A 287 20.20 -12.91 25.10
N THR A 288 19.51 -13.47 26.09
CA THR A 288 20.22 -14.12 27.20
C THR A 288 21.12 -15.22 26.61
N SER A 289 22.44 -15.00 26.61
CA SER A 289 23.45 -15.67 25.77
C SER A 289 23.60 -17.18 25.92
N ASN A 290 22.78 -17.82 26.75
CA ASN A 290 22.88 -19.22 27.13
C ASN A 290 21.54 -19.98 26.94
N VAL A 291 20.52 -19.38 26.31
CA VAL A 291 19.18 -19.99 26.17
C VAL A 291 19.03 -20.92 24.96
N PHE A 292 19.81 -20.70 23.90
CA PHE A 292 19.92 -21.59 22.76
C PHE A 292 21.39 -21.90 22.50
N ASP A 293 21.76 -23.17 22.52
CA ASP A 293 23.06 -23.58 22.01
C ASP A 293 22.98 -23.65 20.48
N VAL A 294 23.50 -22.60 19.83
CA VAL A 294 23.49 -22.46 18.36
C VAL A 294 24.49 -23.43 17.70
N SER A 295 25.27 -24.20 18.48
CA SER A 295 26.14 -25.28 17.97
C SER A 295 25.47 -26.66 17.93
N GLU A 296 24.24 -26.81 18.44
CA GLU A 296 23.44 -28.03 18.22
C GLU A 296 22.90 -28.09 16.78
N GLU A 297 23.45 -28.99 15.95
CA GLU A 297 22.80 -29.46 14.73
C GLU A 297 22.04 -30.78 15.00
N PRO A 298 20.71 -30.87 14.73
CA PRO A 298 19.81 -29.81 14.28
C PRO A 298 19.45 -28.82 15.41
N PRO A 299 19.08 -27.57 15.08
CA PRO A 299 18.73 -26.56 16.08
C PRO A 299 17.56 -27.00 16.96
N SER A 300 17.65 -26.68 18.25
CA SER A 300 16.65 -27.00 19.27
C SER A 300 15.22 -26.61 18.85
N PRO A 301 14.19 -27.44 19.12
CA PRO A 301 12.79 -27.10 18.82
C PRO A 301 12.33 -25.75 19.40
N ALA A 302 12.94 -25.31 20.52
CA ALA A 302 12.64 -24.03 21.14
C ALA A 302 13.16 -22.84 20.30
N TYR A 303 14.27 -23.00 19.57
CA TYR A 303 14.78 -22.01 18.62
C TYR A 303 13.81 -21.83 17.44
N ASP A 304 13.28 -22.93 16.90
CA ASP A 304 12.32 -22.87 15.79
C ASP A 304 10.97 -22.27 16.25
N CYS A 305 10.43 -22.65 17.41
CA CYS A 305 9.25 -21.99 17.99
C CYS A 305 9.45 -20.48 18.20
N PHE A 306 10.64 -20.07 18.60
CA PHE A 306 11.01 -18.67 18.79
C PHE A 306 11.15 -17.90 17.46
N CYS A 307 11.71 -18.54 16.42
CA CYS A 307 11.73 -18.00 15.07
C CYS A 307 10.29 -17.82 14.53
N GLU A 308 9.40 -18.79 14.71
CA GLU A 308 7.97 -18.63 14.36
C GLU A 308 7.31 -17.46 15.12
N ALA A 309 7.65 -17.28 16.40
CA ALA A 309 7.16 -16.15 17.21
C ALA A 309 7.69 -14.77 16.76
N LEU A 310 8.76 -14.72 15.95
CA LEU A 310 9.21 -13.49 15.28
C LEU A 310 8.54 -13.30 13.92
N VAL A 311 8.41 -14.35 13.12
CA VAL A 311 7.72 -14.32 11.82
C VAL A 311 6.25 -13.92 11.98
N THR A 312 5.54 -14.56 12.91
CA THR A 312 4.10 -14.36 13.14
C THR A 312 3.71 -13.00 13.72
N ARG A 313 4.67 -12.12 14.05
CA ARG A 313 4.42 -10.72 14.45
C ARG A 313 4.24 -9.77 13.26
N GLY A 314 4.29 -10.28 12.02
CA GLY A 314 3.95 -9.51 10.82
C GLY A 314 5.03 -8.53 10.35
N LEU A 315 4.67 -7.80 9.31
CA LEU A 315 5.56 -6.93 8.53
C LEU A 315 6.02 -5.69 9.31
N GLU A 316 5.20 -5.20 10.24
CA GLU A 316 5.59 -4.06 11.08
C GLU A 316 6.78 -4.40 11.98
N ARG A 317 6.79 -5.59 12.59
CA ARG A 317 7.92 -6.04 13.41
C ARG A 317 9.18 -6.29 12.58
N PHE A 318 9.00 -6.90 11.42
CA PHE A 318 10.07 -7.12 10.43
C PHE A 318 10.70 -5.79 9.97
N SER A 319 9.86 -4.82 9.56
CA SER A 319 10.30 -3.48 9.16
C SER A 319 11.03 -2.76 10.30
N THR A 320 10.51 -2.83 11.53
CA THR A 320 11.14 -2.24 12.72
C THR A 320 12.55 -2.78 12.97
N ILE A 321 12.73 -4.10 12.93
CA ILE A 321 14.04 -4.74 13.16
C ILE A 321 15.02 -4.34 12.06
N ARG A 322 14.63 -4.50 10.79
CA ARG A 322 15.45 -4.17 9.62
C ARG A 322 15.89 -2.70 9.57
N ASN A 323 15.01 -1.78 9.93
CA ASN A 323 15.34 -0.35 9.94
C ASN A 323 16.36 -0.01 11.04
N CYS A 324 16.46 -0.79 12.13
CA CYS A 324 17.50 -0.60 13.15
C CYS A 324 18.86 -1.16 12.70
N GLU A 325 18.88 -2.28 11.95
CA GLU A 325 20.12 -2.81 11.36
C GLU A 325 20.76 -1.81 10.40
N MET A 326 19.96 -1.22 9.51
CA MET A 326 20.40 -0.17 8.57
C MET A 326 20.91 1.12 9.23
N LEU A 327 20.74 1.27 10.55
CA LEU A 327 21.23 2.40 11.35
C LEU A 327 22.47 2.04 12.21
N SER A 328 23.01 0.82 12.06
CA SER A 328 24.27 0.39 12.67
C SER A 328 25.41 0.58 11.64
N PRO A 329 26.33 1.54 11.84
CA PRO A 329 27.38 1.88 10.88
C PRO A 329 28.61 0.95 10.93
#